data_AF-V9LK94-F1
#
_entry.id   AF-V9LK94-F1
#
_cell.length_a   1.000
_cell.length_b   1.000
_cell.length_c   1.000
_cell.angle_alpha   90.00
_cell.angle_beta   90.00
_cell.angle_gamma   90.00
#
_symmetry.space_group_name_H-M   'P 1'
#
loop_
_entity.id
_entity.type
_entity.pdbx_description
1 polymer ?
#
loop_
_entity_poly.entity_id
_entity_poly.type
_entity_poly.pdbx_seq_one_letter_code
_entity_poly.pdbx_strand_id
1 'polypeptide(L)'
;LSKEAQEHDKDTATRLIGKKLFQGLQEEDKCYLLHKVVDFYLRNDLASEELHRKYSHIKKVREAFTTLKMSISKCDVQEMKKVDHKLEELEREVRKLGKNREAKVVGELYMLFQDIGKYCSKPRTGKKDRKST
;
A
#
# COMPACT_ATOMS: atom_id res chain seq x y z
N LEU A 1 -3.94 -16.11 -4.24
CA LEU A 1 -4.23 -15.09 -3.22
C LEU A 1 -5.04 -13.91 -3.76
N SER A 2 -4.50 -12.90 -4.44
CA SER A 2 -5.34 -11.75 -4.82
C SER A 2 -6.50 -12.13 -5.76
N LYS A 3 -6.27 -12.99 -6.75
CA LYS A 3 -7.36 -13.50 -7.62
C LYS A 3 -8.44 -14.25 -6.83
N GLU A 4 -8.04 -15.16 -5.96
CA GLU A 4 -8.93 -15.92 -5.07
C GLU A 4 -9.75 -15.01 -4.15
N ALA A 5 -9.14 -13.95 -3.59
CA ALA A 5 -9.87 -12.99 -2.77
C ALA A 5 -10.84 -12.12 -3.59
N GLN A 6 -10.50 -11.81 -4.85
CA GLN A 6 -11.38 -11.06 -5.76
C GLN A 6 -12.67 -11.83 -6.10
N GLU A 7 -12.66 -13.17 -6.09
CA GLU A 7 -13.88 -13.98 -6.26
C GLU A 7 -14.89 -13.78 -5.12
N HIS A 8 -14.42 -13.30 -3.97
CA HIS A 8 -15.24 -13.00 -2.80
C HIS A 8 -15.44 -11.51 -2.56
N ASP A 9 -14.82 -10.64 -3.36
CA ASP A 9 -14.99 -9.19 -3.29
C ASP A 9 -16.30 -8.79 -4.01
N LYS A 10 -17.29 -8.38 -3.23
CA LYS A 10 -18.60 -7.97 -3.75
C LYS A 10 -18.68 -6.48 -4.10
N ASP A 11 -17.66 -5.69 -3.77
CA ASP A 11 -17.63 -4.26 -4.07
C ASP A 11 -16.78 -4.05 -5.34
N THR A 12 -17.43 -3.87 -6.48
CA THR A 12 -16.75 -3.60 -7.75
C THR A 12 -16.56 -2.11 -8.04
N ALA A 13 -17.16 -1.23 -7.24
CA ALA A 13 -17.14 0.21 -7.47
C ALA A 13 -15.94 0.88 -6.79
N THR A 14 -15.63 0.43 -5.58
CA THR A 14 -14.49 0.95 -4.82
C THR A 14 -13.20 0.38 -5.36
N ARG A 15 -12.16 1.21 -5.50
CA ARG A 15 -10.79 0.75 -5.75
C ARG A 15 -9.88 1.42 -4.74
N LEU A 16 -9.34 0.63 -3.81
CA LEU A 16 -8.49 1.13 -2.72
C LEU A 16 -7.12 1.55 -3.26
N ILE A 17 -6.52 0.68 -4.06
CA ILE A 17 -5.22 0.84 -4.70
C ILE A 17 -5.45 1.20 -6.17
N GLY A 18 -5.45 2.51 -6.44
CA GLY A 18 -5.67 3.03 -7.77
C GLY A 18 -5.34 4.51 -7.89
N LYS A 19 -5.62 5.09 -9.06
CA LYS A 19 -5.24 6.48 -9.40
C LYS A 19 -5.65 7.51 -8.34
N LYS A 20 -6.81 7.34 -7.71
CA LYS A 20 -7.35 8.25 -6.68
C LYS A 20 -6.46 8.35 -5.45
N LEU A 21 -5.83 7.24 -5.04
CA LEU A 21 -4.93 7.17 -3.90
C LEU A 21 -3.72 8.11 -4.05
N PHE A 22 -3.23 8.26 -5.29
CA PHE A 22 -2.02 9.04 -5.60
C PHE A 22 -2.31 10.42 -6.19
N GLN A 23 -3.58 10.80 -6.33
CA GLN A 23 -3.96 12.03 -7.00
C GLN A 23 -3.41 13.24 -6.24
N GLY A 24 -2.67 14.10 -6.93
CA GLY A 24 -2.06 15.30 -6.36
C GLY A 24 -0.75 15.10 -5.61
N LEU A 25 -0.20 13.87 -5.59
CA LEU A 25 1.11 13.57 -5.02
C LEU A 25 2.23 13.58 -6.06
N GLN A 26 3.41 14.05 -5.66
CA GLN A 26 4.65 13.88 -6.42
C GLN A 26 5.15 12.43 -6.31
N GLU A 27 6.10 12.04 -7.14
CA GLU A 27 6.56 10.63 -7.18
C GLU A 27 7.23 10.19 -5.88
N GLU A 28 8.01 11.08 -5.26
CA GLU A 28 8.69 10.83 -3.98
C GLU A 28 7.67 10.56 -2.87
N ASP A 29 6.61 11.37 -2.81
CA ASP A 29 5.53 11.22 -1.84
C ASP A 29 4.71 9.93 -2.04
N LYS A 30 4.63 9.40 -3.27
CA LYS A 30 3.91 8.13 -3.56
C LYS A 30 4.62 6.94 -2.93
N CYS A 31 5.95 6.89 -2.99
CA CYS A 31 6.75 5.85 -2.31
C CYS A 31 6.46 5.85 -0.81
N TYR A 32 6.51 7.05 -0.22
CA TYR A 32 6.29 7.21 1.22
C TYR A 32 4.84 6.90 1.63
N LEU A 33 3.85 7.28 0.82
CA LEU A 33 2.46 6.86 1.02
C LEU A 33 2.34 5.34 1.01
N LEU A 34 2.92 4.65 0.03
CA LEU A 34 2.89 3.20 -0.06
C LEU A 34 3.52 2.53 1.15
N HIS A 35 4.63 3.06 1.67
CA HIS A 35 5.20 2.59 2.93
C HIS A 35 4.18 2.66 4.08
N LYS A 36 3.44 3.77 4.21
CA LYS A 36 2.38 3.91 5.21
C LYS A 36 1.19 2.97 4.97
N VAL A 37 0.79 2.76 3.72
CA VAL A 37 -0.29 1.82 3.36
C VAL A 37 0.09 0.38 3.72
N VAL A 38 1.32 -0.05 3.41
CA VAL A 38 1.81 -1.37 3.79
C VAL A 38 1.77 -1.55 5.31
N ASP A 39 2.24 -0.55 6.04
CA ASP A 39 2.23 -0.58 7.50
C ASP A 39 0.82 -0.63 8.09
N PHE A 40 -0.13 0.11 7.50
CA PHE A 40 -1.53 0.06 7.87
C PHE A 40 -2.12 -1.34 7.65
N TYR A 41 -1.96 -1.94 6.46
CA TYR A 41 -2.46 -3.28 6.17
C TYR A 41 -1.81 -4.36 7.03
N LEU A 42 -0.50 -4.28 7.28
CA LEU A 42 0.20 -5.23 8.17
C LEU A 42 -0.36 -5.23 9.59
N ARG A 43 -0.73 -4.05 10.11
CA ARG A 43 -1.25 -3.89 11.47
C ARG A 43 -2.75 -4.22 11.58
N ASN A 44 -3.54 -3.91 10.56
CA ASN A 44 -5.00 -3.90 10.69
C ASN A 44 -5.72 -5.00 9.91
N ASP A 45 -5.13 -5.53 8.85
CA ASP A 45 -5.79 -6.48 7.95
C ASP A 45 -5.02 -7.80 7.94
N LEU A 46 -3.75 -7.78 7.53
CA LEU A 46 -2.92 -8.98 7.40
C LEU A 46 -2.56 -9.63 8.74
N ALA A 47 -2.90 -9.00 9.88
CA ALA A 47 -2.78 -9.59 11.21
C ALA A 47 -4.02 -10.40 11.64
N SER A 48 -5.12 -10.40 10.86
CA SER A 48 -6.36 -11.11 11.20
C SER A 48 -6.16 -12.63 11.18
N GLU A 49 -6.41 -13.28 12.31
CA GLU A 49 -6.43 -14.76 12.41
C GLU A 49 -7.49 -15.40 11.51
N GLU A 50 -8.60 -14.69 11.25
CA GLU A 50 -9.62 -15.14 10.32
C GLU A 50 -9.08 -15.19 8.89
N LEU A 51 -8.35 -14.15 8.46
CA LEU A 51 -7.65 -14.13 7.18
C LEU A 51 -6.63 -15.27 7.06
N HIS A 52 -5.89 -15.56 8.14
CA HIS A 52 -4.93 -16.67 8.21
C HIS A 52 -5.58 -18.05 8.04
N ARG A 53 -6.81 -18.22 8.52
CA ARG A 53 -7.60 -19.46 8.30
C ARG A 53 -8.20 -19.52 6.89
N LYS A 54 -8.67 -18.37 6.37
CA LYS A 54 -9.35 -18.30 5.08
C LYS A 54 -8.40 -18.46 3.90
N TYR A 55 -7.21 -17.86 3.97
CA TYR A 55 -6.25 -17.86 2.87
C TYR A 55 -4.91 -18.47 3.30
N SER A 56 -4.62 -19.69 2.84
CA SER A 56 -3.42 -20.46 3.21
C SER A 56 -2.09 -19.75 2.96
N HIS A 57 -2.05 -18.83 1.98
CA HIS A 57 -0.84 -18.11 1.59
C HIS A 57 -0.62 -16.78 2.31
N ILE A 58 -1.57 -16.31 3.14
CA ILE A 58 -1.50 -14.95 3.70
C ILE A 58 -0.30 -14.78 4.64
N LYS A 59 0.13 -15.83 5.35
CA LYS A 59 1.31 -15.78 6.23
C LYS A 59 2.58 -15.42 5.45
N LYS A 60 2.84 -16.12 4.34
CA LYS A 60 3.99 -15.84 3.47
C LYS A 60 3.92 -14.45 2.86
N VAL A 61 2.72 -14.00 2.50
CA VAL A 61 2.53 -12.65 1.94
C VAL A 61 2.76 -11.57 3.00
N ARG A 62 2.26 -11.75 4.23
CA ARG A 62 2.53 -10.85 5.35
C ARG A 62 4.04 -10.73 5.64
N GLU A 63 4.75 -11.86 5.65
CA GLU A 63 6.22 -11.88 5.81
C GLU A 63 6.91 -11.08 4.68
N ALA A 64 6.53 -11.32 3.42
CA ALA A 64 7.07 -10.58 2.28
C ALA A 64 6.81 -9.07 2.37
N PHE A 65 5.59 -8.66 2.74
CA PHE A 65 5.25 -7.24 2.95
C PHE A 65 6.00 -6.63 4.15
N THR A 66 6.29 -7.41 5.19
CA THR A 66 7.12 -6.97 6.31
C THR A 66 8.55 -6.66 5.86
N THR A 67 9.16 -7.54 5.06
CA THR A 67 10.49 -7.31 4.48
C THR A 67 10.48 -6.14 3.49
N LEU A 68 9.45 -6.02 2.66
CA LEU A 68 9.29 -4.89 1.74
C LEU A 68 9.20 -3.57 2.48
N LYS A 69 8.39 -3.49 3.55
CA LYS A 69 8.26 -2.29 4.39
C LYS A 69 9.62 -1.82 4.89
N MET A 70 10.45 -2.72 5.42
CA MET A 70 11.79 -2.37 5.88
C MET A 70 12.66 -1.82 4.74
N SER A 71 12.53 -2.39 3.54
CA SER A 71 13.29 -1.97 2.36
C SER A 71 12.89 -0.57 1.87
N ILE A 72 11.59 -0.23 1.93
CA ILE A 72 11.06 1.07 1.48
C ILE A 72 10.94 2.10 2.61
N SER A 73 11.39 1.80 3.83
CA SER A 73 11.39 2.72 4.98
C SER A 73 12.22 3.99 4.77
N LYS A 74 13.04 4.01 3.72
CA LYS A 74 13.95 5.09 3.34
C LYS A 74 13.38 6.02 2.26
N CYS A 75 12.07 5.99 1.96
CA CYS A 75 11.49 6.96 1.01
C CYS A 75 11.60 8.40 1.57
N ASP A 76 11.98 9.36 0.73
CA ASP A 76 11.88 10.78 1.06
C ASP A 76 10.41 11.26 0.95
N VAL A 77 10.08 12.34 1.65
CA VAL A 77 8.74 12.94 1.62
C VAL A 77 8.85 14.45 1.63
N GLN A 78 8.15 15.10 0.72
CA GLN A 78 8.10 16.55 0.60
C GLN A 78 6.81 17.10 1.23
N GLU A 79 5.67 16.45 0.96
CA GLU A 79 4.36 16.95 1.34
C GLU A 79 3.66 16.01 2.34
N MET A 80 4.23 15.85 3.55
CA MET A 80 3.73 14.94 4.59
C MET A 80 2.22 15.09 4.84
N LYS A 81 1.71 16.33 4.90
CA LYS A 81 0.27 16.58 5.13
C LYS A 81 -0.63 15.99 4.04
N LYS A 82 -0.20 16.04 2.76
CA LYS A 82 -0.97 15.46 1.65
C LYS A 82 -0.93 13.94 1.71
N VAL A 83 0.24 13.36 2.04
CA VAL A 83 0.37 11.92 2.26
C VAL A 83 -0.56 11.45 3.38
N ASP A 84 -0.55 12.12 4.52
CA ASP A 84 -1.38 11.77 5.66
C ASP A 84 -2.87 11.85 5.31
N HIS A 85 -3.28 12.91 4.63
CA HIS A 85 -4.65 13.04 4.14
C HIS A 85 -5.05 11.89 3.21
N LYS A 86 -4.16 11.46 2.29
CA LYS A 86 -4.41 10.31 1.41
C LYS A 86 -4.50 8.99 2.15
N LEU A 87 -3.67 8.79 3.16
CA LEU A 87 -3.78 7.63 4.03
C LEU A 87 -5.11 7.64 4.79
N GLU A 88 -5.49 8.76 5.38
CA GLU A 88 -6.77 8.87 6.10
C GLU A 88 -7.99 8.61 5.20
N GLU A 89 -7.97 9.09 3.95
CA GLU A 89 -8.98 8.76 2.94
C GLU A 89 -9.06 7.24 2.73
N LEU A 90 -7.92 6.58 2.50
CA LEU A 90 -7.86 5.14 2.32
C LEU A 90 -8.40 4.41 3.56
N GLU A 91 -7.96 4.78 4.76
CA GLU A 91 -8.41 4.14 5.98
C GLU A 91 -9.92 4.29 6.20
N ARG A 92 -10.50 5.46 5.89
CA ARG A 92 -11.95 5.68 5.95
C ARG A 92 -12.68 4.76 4.98
N GLU A 93 -12.20 4.61 3.75
CA GLU A 93 -12.80 3.71 2.77
C GLU A 93 -12.69 2.24 3.23
N VAL A 94 -11.52 1.82 3.73
CA VAL A 94 -11.32 0.47 4.28
C VAL A 94 -12.30 0.18 5.42
N ARG A 95 -12.49 1.14 6.34
CA ARG A 95 -13.43 1.00 7.46
C ARG A 95 -14.89 0.86 7.00
N LYS A 96 -15.30 1.54 5.92
CA LYS A 96 -16.67 1.47 5.38
C LYS A 96 -17.02 0.12 4.75
N LEU A 97 -16.04 -0.67 4.34
CA LEU A 97 -16.27 -1.96 3.65
C LEU A 97 -16.89 -3.04 4.54
N GLY A 98 -16.85 -2.88 5.87
CA GLY A 98 -17.43 -3.85 6.81
C GLY A 98 -16.94 -5.28 6.53
N LYS A 99 -17.88 -6.21 6.31
CA LYS A 99 -17.58 -7.63 6.04
C LYS A 99 -16.82 -7.86 4.73
N ASN A 100 -16.90 -6.95 3.77
CA ASN A 100 -16.19 -7.08 2.48
C ASN A 100 -14.72 -6.66 2.55
N ARG A 101 -14.32 -6.03 3.67
CA ARG A 101 -12.99 -5.46 3.88
C ARG A 101 -11.86 -6.44 3.58
N GLU A 102 -11.95 -7.65 4.13
CA GLU A 102 -10.91 -8.67 4.01
C GLU A 102 -10.69 -9.10 2.55
N ALA A 103 -11.78 -9.41 1.85
CA ALA A 103 -11.72 -9.80 0.44
C ALA A 103 -11.16 -8.64 -0.41
N LYS A 104 -11.58 -7.41 -0.14
CA LYS A 104 -11.11 -6.21 -0.84
C LYS A 104 -9.61 -5.99 -0.67
N VAL A 105 -9.13 -5.93 0.58
CA VAL A 105 -7.73 -5.66 0.87
C VAL A 105 -6.83 -6.74 0.28
N VAL A 106 -7.16 -8.01 0.49
CA VAL A 106 -6.38 -9.14 -0.06
C VAL A 106 -6.44 -9.18 -1.59
N GLY A 107 -7.61 -8.89 -2.16
CA GLY A 107 -7.86 -8.81 -3.59
C GLY A 107 -7.03 -7.74 -4.30
N GLU A 108 -6.63 -6.69 -3.59
CA GLU A 108 -5.85 -5.58 -4.14
C GLU A 108 -4.34 -5.63 -3.80
N LEU A 109 -3.87 -6.61 -3.03
CA LEU A 109 -2.44 -6.74 -2.67
C LEU A 109 -1.51 -6.84 -3.87
N TYR A 110 -1.95 -7.48 -4.97
CA TYR A 110 -1.14 -7.55 -6.19
C TYR A 110 -0.91 -6.16 -6.80
N MET A 111 -1.94 -5.30 -6.83
CA MET A 111 -1.80 -3.92 -7.30
C MET A 111 -0.90 -3.10 -6.37
N LEU A 112 -1.04 -3.29 -5.06
CA LEU A 112 -0.16 -2.65 -4.07
C LEU A 112 1.31 -3.03 -4.33
N PHE A 113 1.59 -4.31 -4.57
CA PHE A 113 2.93 -4.78 -4.89
C PHE A 113 3.47 -4.16 -6.20
N GLN A 114 2.65 -4.06 -7.24
CA GLN A 114 3.03 -3.41 -8.50
C GLN A 114 3.34 -1.93 -8.31
N ASP A 115 2.51 -1.19 -7.57
CA ASP A 115 2.72 0.24 -7.31
C ASP A 115 3.98 0.47 -6.44
N ILE A 116 4.29 -0.43 -5.50
CA ILE A 116 5.57 -0.41 -4.76
C ILE A 116 6.75 -0.56 -5.74
N GLY A 117 6.72 -1.54 -6.64
CA GLY A 117 7.77 -1.71 -7.64
C GLY A 117 7.91 -0.49 -8.57
N LYS A 118 6.80 0.21 -8.84
CA LYS A 118 6.81 1.39 -9.71
C LYS A 118 7.36 2.63 -9.03
N TYR A 119 6.91 2.94 -7.82
CA TYR A 119 7.20 4.22 -7.16
C TYR A 119 8.36 4.12 -6.16
N CYS A 120 8.67 2.93 -5.65
CA CYS A 120 9.70 2.74 -4.62
C CYS A 120 11.04 2.18 -5.16
N SER A 121 11.11 1.76 -6.42
CA SER A 121 12.33 1.21 -7.02
C SER A 121 13.19 2.22 -7.77
N LYS A 122 12.81 3.51 -7.76
CA LYS A 122 13.63 4.55 -8.41
C LYS A 122 14.91 4.81 -7.60
N PRO A 123 16.09 4.87 -8.23
CA PRO A 123 17.30 5.33 -7.56
C PRO A 123 17.05 6.73 -7.00
N ARG A 124 17.45 6.99 -5.75
CA ARG A 124 17.45 8.34 -5.19
C ARG A 124 18.24 9.23 -6.15
N THR A 125 17.59 10.18 -6.81
CA THR A 125 18.30 11.18 -7.62
C THR A 125 19.09 12.03 -6.65
N GLY A 126 20.37 11.70 -6.48
CA GLY A 126 21.31 12.53 -5.73
C GLY A 126 21.23 13.96 -6.26
N LYS A 127 21.14 14.93 -5.34
CA LYS A 127 21.44 16.33 -5.64
C LYS A 127 22.72 16.34 -6.48
N LYS A 128 22.66 16.91 -7.69
CA LYS A 128 23.87 17.22 -8.45
C LYS A 128 24.72 18.11 -7.55
N ASP A 129 25.87 17.61 -7.10
CA ASP A 129 26.90 18.43 -6.50
C ASP A 129 27.18 19.57 -7.48
N ARG A 130 26.78 20.79 -7.12
CA ARG A 130 27.27 21.99 -7.79
C ARG A 130 28.76 22.05 -7.48
N LYS A 131 29.57 21.57 -8.42
CA LYS A 131 31.00 21.90 -8.51
C LYS A 131 31.07 23.43 -8.66
N SER A 132 31.33 24.13 -7.57
CA SER A 132 31.86 25.49 -7.64
C SER A 132 33.34 25.38 -7.95
N THR A 133 33.68 25.63 -9.21
CA THR A 133 34.96 26.23 -9.61
C THR A 133 35.12 27.60 -8.96
#